data_AF-W7D2N8-F1
#
_entry.id   AF-W7D2N8-F1
#
_cell.length_a   1.000
_cell.length_b   1.000
_cell.length_c   1.000
_cell.angle_alpha   90.00
_cell.angle_beta   90.00
_cell.angle_gamma   90.00
#
_symmetry.space_group_name_H-M   'P 1'
#
loop_
_entity.id
_entity.type
_entity.pdbx_description
1 polymer ?
#
loop_
_entity_poly.entity_id
_entity_poly.type
_entity_poly.pdbx_seq_one_letter_code
_entity_poly.pdbx_strand_id
1 'polypeptide(L)'
;MSVNMFLDSADEQMQSIQSMCQMYISEMEQVKATITYFTAETALKGRAYDAAKEYFEATYVPLANGIILIAEAVQKAAKKLVEEYRTEVDENSLQEDALRNQLRQLGDLMEESTMCFAPSATSLSGAEFSTNPFLPFYENQKQEIQGKLDKLLSYDIASATLFAEVESIIVSVETGLRKVNSGRNFDVATGIYATPAEDDSDWSQTIQNNYQEYLKVTKTGLLAGGYASTLNVLRAETVASSKKN
;
A
#
# COMPACT_ATOMS: atom_id res chain seq x y z
N MET A 1 11.78 -11.68 -18.11
CA MET A 1 10.89 -10.57 -17.70
C MET A 1 11.80 -9.40 -17.40
N SER A 2 11.49 -8.22 -17.93
CA SER A 2 12.23 -6.98 -17.71
C SER A 2 11.53 -6.14 -16.64
N VAL A 3 12.28 -5.46 -15.77
CA VAL A 3 11.72 -4.52 -14.79
C VAL A 3 11.46 -3.17 -15.45
N ASN A 4 10.22 -2.67 -15.36
CA ASN A 4 9.81 -1.40 -15.94
C ASN A 4 8.95 -0.62 -14.95
N MET A 5 9.20 0.67 -14.79
CA MET A 5 8.37 1.59 -14.00
C MET A 5 7.92 2.75 -14.87
N PHE A 6 6.60 2.90 -15.01
CA PHE A 6 5.96 4.01 -15.70
C PHE A 6 5.28 4.90 -14.68
N LEU A 7 5.89 6.04 -14.37
CA LEU A 7 5.48 6.90 -13.26
C LEU A 7 4.07 7.47 -13.46
N ASP A 8 3.72 7.92 -14.66
CA ASP A 8 2.38 8.44 -14.94
C ASP A 8 1.31 7.39 -14.66
N SER A 9 1.51 6.16 -15.14
CA SER A 9 0.60 5.04 -14.88
C SER A 9 0.60 4.61 -13.41
N ALA A 10 1.74 4.63 -12.74
CA ALA A 10 1.84 4.31 -11.32
C ALA A 10 1.12 5.36 -10.45
N ASP A 11 1.24 6.64 -10.80
CA ASP A 11 0.53 7.75 -10.17
C ASP A 11 -0.99 7.63 -10.35
N GLU A 12 -1.46 7.33 -11.57
CA GLU A 12 -2.87 7.06 -11.86
C GLU A 12 -3.41 5.86 -11.07
N GLN A 13 -2.64 4.77 -11.00
CA GLN A 13 -2.99 3.59 -10.22
C GLN A 13 -3.05 3.90 -8.72
N MET A 14 -2.06 4.62 -8.19
CA MET A 14 -2.05 5.07 -6.79
C MET A 14 -3.29 5.91 -6.47
N GLN A 15 -3.66 6.87 -7.32
CA GLN A 15 -4.85 7.69 -7.13
C GLN A 15 -6.15 6.87 -7.18
N SER A 16 -6.22 5.90 -8.10
CA SER A 16 -7.35 4.98 -8.20
C SER A 16 -7.48 4.10 -6.95
N ILE A 17 -6.37 3.55 -6.47
CA ILE A 17 -6.29 2.78 -5.22
C ILE A 17 -6.74 3.64 -4.04
N GLN A 18 -6.25 4.88 -3.94
CA GLN A 18 -6.64 5.81 -2.87
C GLN A 18 -8.15 6.08 -2.88
N SER A 19 -8.73 6.31 -4.06
CA SER A 19 -10.17 6.54 -4.20
C SER A 19 -10.99 5.32 -3.77
N MET A 20 -10.56 4.13 -4.18
CA MET A 20 -11.18 2.87 -3.79
C MET A 20 -11.06 2.60 -2.29
N CYS A 21 -9.88 2.78 -1.70
CA CYS A 21 -9.67 2.63 -0.26
C CYS A 21 -10.53 3.60 0.54
N GLN A 22 -10.65 4.85 0.09
CA GLN A 22 -11.48 5.84 0.77
C GLN A 22 -12.97 5.47 0.72
N MET A 23 -13.44 4.90 -0.39
CA MET A 23 -14.79 4.35 -0.52
C MET A 23 -15.00 3.21 0.48
N TYR A 24 -14.13 2.21 0.52
CA TYR A 24 -14.24 1.08 1.46
C TYR A 24 -14.24 1.53 2.91
N ILE A 25 -13.37 2.49 3.28
CA ILE A 25 -13.36 3.07 4.64
C ILE A 25 -14.71 3.70 4.96
N SER A 26 -15.26 4.50 4.04
CA SER A 26 -16.55 5.16 4.26
C SER A 26 -17.70 4.16 4.40
N GLU A 27 -17.74 3.13 3.55
CA GLU A 27 -18.75 2.08 3.60
C GLU A 27 -18.68 1.29 4.91
N MET A 28 -17.47 0.90 5.34
CA MET A 28 -17.30 0.15 6.59
C MET A 28 -17.62 0.98 7.83
N GLU A 29 -17.36 2.28 7.81
CA GLU A 29 -17.83 3.18 8.87
C GLU A 29 -19.37 3.30 8.89
N GLN A 30 -20.02 3.32 7.72
CA GLN A 30 -21.49 3.28 7.65
C GLN A 30 -22.06 1.96 8.18
N VAL A 31 -21.40 0.82 7.88
CA VAL A 31 -21.76 -0.48 8.44
C VAL A 31 -21.66 -0.45 9.97
N LYS A 32 -20.56 0.06 10.53
CA LYS A 32 -20.39 0.20 11.99
C LYS A 32 -21.45 1.12 12.62
N ALA A 33 -21.76 2.23 11.97
CA ALA A 33 -22.81 3.15 12.42
C ALA A 33 -24.19 2.48 12.41
N THR A 34 -24.49 1.68 11.38
CA THR A 34 -25.74 0.92 11.27
C THR A 34 -25.84 -0.14 12.37
N ILE A 35 -24.75 -0.86 12.66
CA ILE A 35 -24.70 -1.82 13.77
C ILE A 35 -24.92 -1.11 15.11
N THR A 36 -24.28 0.04 15.32
CA THR A 36 -24.45 0.84 16.53
C THR A 36 -25.90 1.33 16.70
N TYR A 37 -26.55 1.75 15.62
CA TYR A 37 -27.96 2.13 15.64
C TYR A 37 -28.85 0.93 15.96
N PHE A 38 -28.59 -0.23 15.33
CA PHE A 38 -29.31 -1.46 15.61
C PHE A 38 -29.18 -1.89 17.07
N THR A 39 -27.98 -1.81 17.66
CA THR A 39 -27.77 -2.24 19.05
C THR A 39 -28.38 -1.27 20.06
N ALA A 40 -28.36 0.03 19.76
CA ALA A 40 -28.99 1.07 20.57
C ALA A 40 -30.54 1.09 20.47
N GLU A 41 -31.15 0.48 19.46
CA GLU A 41 -32.61 0.50 19.27
C GLU A 41 -33.33 -0.19 20.43
N THR A 42 -34.17 0.56 21.14
CA THR A 42 -34.83 0.06 22.35
C THR A 42 -36.17 -0.63 22.08
N ALA A 43 -36.79 -0.41 20.91
CA ALA A 43 -38.04 -1.05 20.53
C ALA A 43 -37.87 -2.56 20.22
N LEU A 44 -36.70 -2.93 19.70
CA LEU A 44 -36.34 -4.32 19.38
C LEU A 44 -35.88 -5.03 20.67
N LYS A 45 -36.77 -5.83 21.25
CA LYS A 45 -36.56 -6.51 22.54
C LYS A 45 -36.84 -8.00 22.46
N GLY A 46 -36.22 -8.73 23.38
CA GLY A 46 -36.41 -10.17 23.55
C GLY A 46 -35.15 -10.93 23.20
N ARG A 47 -35.06 -12.18 23.69
CA ARG A 47 -33.81 -12.96 23.68
C ARG A 47 -33.15 -13.08 22.31
N ALA A 48 -33.92 -13.16 21.23
CA ALA A 48 -33.39 -13.22 19.86
C ALA A 48 -32.75 -11.89 19.43
N TYR A 49 -33.37 -10.75 19.74
CA TYR A 49 -32.80 -9.44 19.44
C TYR A 49 -31.59 -9.14 20.31
N ASP A 50 -31.64 -9.44 21.61
CA ASP A 50 -30.53 -9.23 22.53
C ASP A 50 -29.29 -10.02 22.07
N ALA A 51 -29.49 -11.31 21.73
CA ALA A 51 -28.47 -12.19 21.17
C ALA A 51 -27.92 -11.69 19.82
N ALA A 52 -28.78 -11.22 18.92
CA ALA A 52 -28.36 -10.67 17.64
C ALA A 52 -27.50 -9.41 17.84
N LYS A 53 -27.89 -8.49 18.71
CA LYS A 53 -27.11 -7.27 18.99
C LYS A 53 -25.71 -7.59 19.48
N GLU A 54 -25.60 -8.48 20.47
CA GLU A 54 -24.32 -8.93 21.00
C GLU A 54 -23.46 -9.61 19.92
N TYR A 55 -24.07 -10.49 19.12
CA TYR A 55 -23.39 -11.17 18.03
C TYR A 55 -22.85 -10.19 16.98
N PHE A 56 -23.65 -9.20 16.57
CA PHE A 56 -23.24 -8.21 15.57
C PHE A 56 -22.09 -7.32 16.06
N GLU A 57 -22.12 -6.90 17.33
CA GLU A 57 -21.02 -6.16 17.96
C GLU A 57 -19.76 -7.02 18.08
N ALA A 58 -19.89 -8.28 18.47
CA ALA A 58 -18.74 -9.18 18.68
C ALA A 58 -18.06 -9.64 17.38
N THR A 59 -18.76 -9.61 16.24
CA THR A 59 -18.26 -10.17 14.97
C THR A 59 -18.10 -9.13 13.86
N TYR A 60 -19.18 -8.47 13.47
CA TYR A 60 -19.18 -7.59 12.29
C TYR A 60 -18.46 -6.27 12.53
N VAL A 61 -18.46 -5.75 13.77
CA VAL A 61 -17.69 -4.54 14.09
C VAL A 61 -16.18 -4.78 13.96
N PRO A 62 -15.59 -5.85 14.55
CA PRO A 62 -14.21 -6.23 14.29
C PRO A 62 -13.91 -6.46 12.81
N LEU A 63 -14.78 -7.14 12.05
CA LEU A 63 -14.58 -7.34 10.62
C LEU A 63 -14.53 -6.02 9.83
N ALA A 64 -15.44 -5.09 10.13
CA ALA A 64 -15.44 -3.76 9.52
C ALA A 64 -14.16 -2.98 9.85
N ASN A 65 -13.70 -3.04 11.11
CA ASN A 65 -12.41 -2.45 11.52
C ASN A 65 -11.23 -3.08 10.74
N GLY A 66 -11.27 -4.39 10.51
CA GLY A 66 -10.23 -5.09 9.73
C GLY A 66 -10.17 -4.63 8.28
N ILE A 67 -11.33 -4.46 7.63
CA ILE A 67 -11.39 -3.94 6.25
C ILE A 67 -10.90 -2.49 6.17
N ILE A 68 -11.24 -1.66 7.16
CA ILE A 68 -10.70 -0.28 7.27
C ILE A 68 -9.17 -0.33 7.35
N LEU A 69 -8.60 -1.19 8.21
CA LEU A 69 -7.15 -1.34 8.33
C LEU A 69 -6.48 -1.82 7.04
N ILE A 70 -7.11 -2.75 6.30
CA ILE A 70 -6.63 -3.19 4.99
C ILE A 70 -6.59 -2.01 4.01
N ALA A 71 -7.68 -1.25 3.91
CA ALA A 71 -7.77 -0.12 2.99
C ALA A 71 -6.69 0.95 3.29
N GLU A 72 -6.49 1.28 4.56
CA GLU A 72 -5.45 2.20 5.02
C GLU A 72 -4.04 1.69 4.70
N ALA A 73 -3.75 0.41 4.99
CA ALA A 73 -2.46 -0.20 4.73
C ALA A 73 -2.15 -0.29 3.23
N VAL A 74 -3.14 -0.64 2.40
CA VAL A 74 -3.01 -0.69 0.93
C VAL A 74 -2.72 0.70 0.37
N GLN A 75 -3.44 1.71 0.81
CA GLN A 75 -3.22 3.09 0.36
C GLN A 75 -1.80 3.57 0.73
N LYS A 76 -1.38 3.30 1.97
CA LYS A 76 -0.03 3.64 2.46
C LYS A 76 1.07 2.91 1.67
N ALA A 77 0.89 1.62 1.38
CA ALA A 77 1.83 0.82 0.61
C ALA A 77 1.92 1.29 -0.85
N ALA A 78 0.78 1.55 -1.50
CA ALA A 78 0.74 2.07 -2.86
C ALA A 78 1.42 3.44 -2.98
N LYS A 79 1.22 4.31 -1.98
CA LYS A 79 1.90 5.60 -1.92
C LYS A 79 3.42 5.45 -1.76
N LYS A 80 3.85 4.59 -0.82
CA LYS A 80 5.27 4.28 -0.59
C LYS A 80 5.94 3.70 -1.84
N LEU A 81 5.25 2.85 -2.59
CA LEU A 81 5.76 2.32 -3.86
C LEU A 81 6.20 3.47 -4.78
N VAL A 82 5.33 4.44 -5.04
CA VAL A 82 5.69 5.56 -5.92
C VAL A 82 6.74 6.50 -5.31
N GLU A 83 6.60 6.85 -4.03
CA GLU A 83 7.51 7.78 -3.34
C GLU A 83 8.94 7.22 -3.20
N GLU A 84 9.09 5.94 -2.84
CA GLU A 84 10.39 5.30 -2.68
C GLU A 84 11.07 5.09 -4.03
N TYR A 85 10.32 4.79 -5.10
CA TYR A 85 10.88 4.75 -6.45
C TYR A 85 11.53 6.09 -6.83
N ARG A 86 10.80 7.20 -6.66
CA ARG A 86 11.29 8.54 -7.01
C ARG A 86 12.53 8.93 -6.20
N THR A 87 12.55 8.53 -4.93
CA THR A 87 13.64 8.87 -4.00
C THR A 87 14.88 8.01 -4.20
N GLU A 88 14.72 6.71 -4.39
CA GLU A 88 15.83 5.74 -4.41
C GLU A 88 16.35 5.46 -5.81
N VAL A 89 15.44 5.46 -6.81
CA VAL A 89 15.74 5.09 -8.20
C VAL A 89 15.97 6.32 -9.07
N ASP A 90 14.89 6.98 -9.51
CA ASP A 90 14.91 8.13 -10.43
C ASP A 90 13.55 8.85 -10.44
N GLU A 91 13.54 10.14 -10.75
CA GLU A 91 12.30 10.93 -10.93
C GLU A 91 11.59 10.66 -12.27
N ASN A 92 12.23 9.92 -13.17
CA ASN A 92 11.71 9.58 -14.50
C ASN A 92 11.33 8.11 -14.60
N SER A 93 10.44 7.80 -15.55
CA SER A 93 10.11 6.43 -15.91
C SER A 93 11.33 5.72 -16.50
N LEU A 94 11.65 4.54 -15.97
CA LEU A 94 12.77 3.72 -16.45
C LEU A 94 12.30 2.36 -16.97
N GLN A 95 12.99 1.88 -17.99
CA GLN A 95 12.77 0.56 -18.57
C GLN A 95 14.11 -0.17 -18.62
N GLU A 96 14.19 -1.36 -18.02
CA GLU A 96 15.41 -2.15 -17.96
C GLU A 96 16.02 -2.37 -19.35
N ASP A 97 15.19 -2.78 -20.32
CA ASP A 97 15.66 -3.06 -21.69
C ASP A 97 16.18 -1.81 -22.38
N ALA A 98 15.58 -0.64 -22.13
CA ALA A 98 16.06 0.62 -22.69
C ALA A 98 17.45 0.99 -22.10
N LEU A 99 17.62 0.85 -20.78
CA LEU A 99 18.90 1.12 -20.11
C LEU A 99 20.00 0.15 -20.59
N ARG A 100 19.67 -1.15 -20.71
CA ARG A 100 20.60 -2.16 -21.25
C ARG A 100 21.00 -1.87 -22.70
N ASN A 101 20.04 -1.45 -23.52
CA ASN A 101 20.31 -1.06 -24.91
C ASN A 101 21.21 0.18 -24.99
N GLN A 102 20.98 1.19 -24.14
CA GLN A 102 21.84 2.38 -24.07
C GLN A 102 23.26 2.01 -23.63
N LEU A 103 23.43 1.12 -22.63
CA LEU A 103 24.74 0.62 -22.21
C LEU A 103 25.48 -0.09 -23.35
N ARG A 104 24.77 -0.92 -24.13
CA ARG A 104 25.36 -1.60 -25.29
C ARG A 104 25.82 -0.60 -26.35
N GLN A 105 24.96 0.36 -26.72
CA GLN A 105 25.29 1.39 -27.71
C GLN A 105 26.47 2.26 -27.26
N LEU A 106 26.54 2.64 -25.98
CA LEU A 106 27.70 3.34 -25.42
C LEU A 106 28.97 2.50 -25.50
N GLY A 107 28.88 1.20 -25.25
CA GLY A 107 29.99 0.27 -25.44
C GLY A 107 30.52 0.28 -26.88
N ASP A 108 29.62 0.17 -27.86
CA ASP A 108 29.95 0.20 -29.29
C ASP A 108 30.63 1.53 -29.67
N LEU A 109 30.12 2.67 -29.19
CA LEU A 109 30.70 4.01 -29.42
C LEU A 109 32.07 4.19 -28.76
N MET A 110 32.28 3.65 -27.56
CA MET A 110 33.57 3.69 -26.88
C MET A 110 34.62 2.89 -27.64
N GLU A 111 34.25 1.70 -28.15
CA GLU A 111 35.13 0.87 -28.97
C GLU A 111 35.52 1.58 -30.27
N GLU A 112 34.53 2.09 -31.00
CA GLU A 112 34.75 2.86 -32.24
C GLU A 112 35.65 4.08 -32.00
N SER A 113 35.35 4.85 -30.96
CA SER A 113 36.15 6.02 -30.58
C SER A 113 37.59 5.62 -30.23
N THR A 114 37.77 4.52 -29.49
CA THR A 114 39.12 4.03 -29.17
C THR A 114 39.89 3.63 -30.43
N MET A 115 39.23 3.01 -31.42
CA MET A 115 39.86 2.69 -32.70
C MET A 115 40.23 3.94 -33.51
N CYS A 116 39.37 4.97 -33.54
CA CYS A 116 39.66 6.22 -34.25
C CYS A 116 40.85 7.00 -33.68
N PHE A 117 41.04 6.96 -32.37
CA PHE A 117 42.14 7.65 -31.68
C PHE A 117 43.33 6.72 -31.37
N ALA A 118 43.35 5.50 -31.91
CA ALA A 118 44.46 4.58 -31.75
C ALA A 118 45.72 5.10 -32.49
N PRO A 119 46.92 4.99 -31.88
CA PRO A 119 48.13 5.46 -32.53
C PRO A 119 48.40 4.67 -33.81
N SER A 120 48.60 5.37 -34.93
CA SER A 120 49.02 4.74 -36.18
C SER A 120 50.42 4.13 -36.03
N ALA A 121 50.62 2.87 -36.44
CA ALA A 121 51.92 2.18 -36.37
C ALA A 121 53.05 2.87 -37.16
N THR A 122 52.74 3.91 -37.94
CA THR A 122 53.65 4.66 -38.82
C THR A 122 54.14 6.00 -38.24
N SER A 123 53.66 6.47 -37.08
CA SER A 123 54.11 7.75 -36.52
C SER A 123 55.44 7.60 -35.75
N LEU A 124 56.52 7.51 -36.52
CA LEU A 124 57.87 7.81 -36.04
C LEU A 124 57.99 9.33 -35.82
N SER A 125 58.57 9.71 -34.68
CA SER A 125 58.86 11.08 -34.21
C SER A 125 57.75 11.78 -33.42
N GLY A 126 58.01 12.02 -32.13
CA GLY A 126 57.47 13.13 -31.33
C GLY A 126 55.96 13.27 -31.16
N ALA A 127 55.15 12.35 -31.69
CA ALA A 127 53.70 12.51 -31.79
C ALA A 127 53.04 12.62 -30.42
N GLU A 128 52.38 13.77 -30.20
CA GLU A 128 51.47 14.01 -29.09
C GLU A 128 50.51 12.81 -28.98
N PHE A 129 50.52 12.16 -27.81
CA PHE A 129 49.58 11.08 -27.51
C PHE A 129 48.18 11.64 -27.69
N SER A 130 47.47 11.24 -28.76
CA SER A 130 46.08 11.68 -28.98
C SER A 130 45.21 11.01 -27.93
N THR A 131 45.16 11.61 -26.74
CA THR A 131 44.24 11.21 -25.68
C THR A 131 42.83 11.39 -26.22
N ASN A 132 42.04 10.32 -26.24
CA ASN A 132 40.66 10.37 -26.69
C ASN A 132 39.85 11.25 -25.73
N PRO A 133 39.41 12.46 -26.13
CA PRO A 133 38.77 13.39 -25.22
C PRO A 133 37.33 12.99 -24.88
N PHE A 134 36.74 12.06 -25.64
CA PHE A 134 35.36 11.60 -25.46
C PHE A 134 35.26 10.40 -24.52
N LEU A 135 36.34 9.66 -24.30
CA LEU A 135 36.35 8.47 -23.44
C LEU A 135 35.81 8.76 -22.03
N PRO A 136 36.29 9.81 -21.33
CA PRO A 136 35.79 10.13 -19.98
C PRO A 136 34.31 10.49 -19.97
N PHE A 137 33.81 11.13 -21.03
CA PHE A 137 32.40 11.47 -21.18
C PHE A 137 31.53 10.21 -21.34
N TYR A 138 31.96 9.26 -22.18
CA TYR A 138 31.25 7.99 -22.34
C TYR A 138 31.31 7.12 -21.07
N GLU A 139 32.45 7.09 -20.38
CA GLU A 139 32.60 6.38 -19.10
C GLU A 139 31.64 6.93 -18.04
N ASN A 140 31.52 8.26 -17.95
CA ASN A 140 30.59 8.91 -17.03
C ASN A 140 29.13 8.54 -17.34
N GLN A 141 28.70 8.66 -18.61
CA GLN A 141 27.34 8.25 -19.00
C GLN A 141 27.07 6.76 -18.75
N LYS A 142 28.04 5.90 -19.03
CA LYS A 142 27.94 4.46 -18.76
C LYS A 142 27.73 4.22 -17.26
N GLN A 143 28.48 4.91 -16.40
CA GLN A 143 28.34 4.80 -14.95
C GLN A 143 26.96 5.28 -14.47
N GLU A 144 26.45 6.39 -15.00
CA GLU A 144 25.11 6.88 -14.65
C GLU A 144 24.01 5.89 -15.05
N ILE A 145 24.02 5.38 -16.28
CA ILE A 145 23.01 4.43 -16.76
C ILE A 145 23.10 3.10 -16.01
N GLN A 146 24.31 2.61 -15.74
CA GLN A 146 24.50 1.42 -14.91
C GLN A 146 23.96 1.64 -13.49
N GLY A 147 24.22 2.80 -12.88
CA GLY A 147 23.69 3.14 -11.57
C GLY A 147 22.16 3.17 -11.54
N LYS A 148 21.51 3.72 -12.57
CA LYS A 148 20.04 3.69 -12.69
C LYS A 148 19.51 2.26 -12.83
N LEU A 149 20.17 1.43 -13.63
CA LEU A 149 19.79 0.03 -13.81
C LEU A 149 19.92 -0.76 -12.50
N ASP A 150 21.03 -0.60 -11.79
CA ASP A 150 21.27 -1.31 -10.52
C ASP A 150 20.26 -0.89 -9.46
N LYS A 151 19.94 0.40 -9.36
CA LYS A 151 18.89 0.92 -8.49
C LYS A 151 17.52 0.37 -8.85
N LEU A 152 17.15 0.38 -10.13
CA LEU A 152 15.87 -0.14 -10.62
C LEU A 152 15.69 -1.62 -10.23
N LEU A 153 16.72 -2.45 -10.44
CA LEU A 153 16.68 -3.88 -10.09
C LEU A 153 16.65 -4.12 -8.57
N SER A 154 17.40 -3.31 -7.81
CA SER A 154 17.39 -3.41 -6.34
C SER A 154 16.02 -3.02 -5.77
N TYR A 155 15.40 -1.99 -6.34
CA TYR A 155 14.09 -1.51 -5.95
C TYR A 155 12.99 -2.53 -6.25
N ASP A 156 13.02 -3.20 -7.41
CA ASP A 156 12.09 -4.30 -7.75
C ASP A 156 12.04 -5.37 -6.63
N ILE A 157 13.21 -5.79 -6.17
CA ILE A 157 13.34 -6.77 -5.07
C ILE A 157 12.81 -6.20 -3.74
N ALA A 158 13.20 -4.97 -3.39
CA ALA A 158 12.80 -4.35 -2.12
C ALA A 158 11.29 -4.08 -2.05
N SER A 159 10.70 -3.63 -3.16
CA SER A 159 9.30 -3.24 -3.27
C SER A 159 8.31 -4.38 -2.99
N ALA A 160 8.74 -5.63 -3.19
CA ALA A 160 7.94 -6.82 -2.89
C ALA A 160 7.48 -6.90 -1.42
N THR A 161 8.20 -6.26 -0.51
CA THR A 161 7.89 -6.27 0.93
C THR A 161 6.93 -5.17 1.38
N LEU A 162 6.63 -4.21 0.51
CA LEU A 162 5.81 -3.02 0.87
C LEU A 162 4.40 -3.38 1.31
N PHE A 163 3.86 -4.51 0.84
CA PHE A 163 2.51 -4.97 1.11
C PHE A 163 2.43 -6.03 2.22
N ALA A 164 3.54 -6.37 2.89
CA ALA A 164 3.55 -7.40 3.93
C ALA A 164 2.60 -7.09 5.12
N GLU A 165 2.45 -5.82 5.48
CA GLU A 165 1.49 -5.36 6.50
C GLU A 165 0.04 -5.68 6.07
N VAL A 166 -0.28 -5.48 4.79
CA VAL A 166 -1.60 -5.76 4.21
C VAL A 166 -1.92 -7.25 4.30
N GLU A 167 -0.98 -8.10 3.89
CA GLU A 167 -1.16 -9.56 3.89
C GLU A 167 -1.48 -10.09 5.29
N SER A 168 -0.79 -9.60 6.31
CA SER A 168 -1.02 -9.98 7.70
C SER A 168 -2.45 -9.66 8.18
N ILE A 169 -2.96 -8.47 7.82
CA ILE A 169 -4.32 -8.06 8.20
C ILE A 169 -5.36 -8.88 7.42
N ILE A 170 -5.14 -9.15 6.13
CA ILE A 170 -6.02 -9.99 5.30
C ILE A 170 -6.21 -11.36 5.94
N VAL A 171 -5.15 -12.02 6.41
CA VAL A 171 -5.24 -13.34 7.06
C VAL A 171 -6.18 -13.32 8.27
N SER A 172 -6.12 -12.25 9.08
CA SER A 172 -6.99 -12.10 10.25
C SER A 172 -8.46 -11.89 9.84
N VAL A 173 -8.71 -11.06 8.82
CA VAL A 173 -10.06 -10.80 8.30
C VAL A 173 -10.66 -12.04 7.64
N GLU A 174 -9.90 -12.76 6.81
CA GLU A 174 -10.35 -14.00 6.17
C GLU A 174 -10.68 -15.08 7.20
N THR A 175 -9.89 -15.17 8.26
CA THR A 175 -10.16 -16.08 9.39
C THR A 175 -11.49 -15.72 10.01
N GLY A 176 -11.72 -14.45 10.34
CA GLY A 176 -12.98 -13.98 10.91
C GLY A 176 -14.19 -14.24 10.02
N LEU A 177 -14.09 -13.92 8.72
CA LEU A 177 -15.14 -14.18 7.74
C LEU A 177 -15.49 -15.67 7.68
N ARG A 178 -14.49 -16.56 7.71
CA ARG A 178 -14.71 -18.01 7.72
C ARG A 178 -15.42 -18.48 8.98
N LYS A 179 -15.07 -17.94 10.15
CA LYS A 179 -15.73 -18.28 11.42
C LYS A 179 -17.18 -17.80 11.42
N VAL A 180 -17.44 -16.54 11.06
CA VAL A 180 -18.79 -15.95 10.97
C VAL A 180 -19.66 -16.71 9.97
N ASN A 181 -19.13 -17.06 8.80
CA ASN A 181 -19.87 -17.80 7.77
C ASN A 181 -20.02 -19.30 8.06
N SER A 182 -19.40 -19.83 9.11
CA SER A 182 -19.50 -21.26 9.43
C SER A 182 -20.87 -21.68 9.98
N GLY A 183 -21.70 -20.73 10.40
CA GLY A 183 -23.03 -20.98 10.97
C GLY A 183 -23.01 -21.62 12.36
N ARG A 184 -21.85 -21.89 12.95
CA ARG A 184 -21.70 -22.54 14.26
C ARG A 184 -22.31 -21.76 15.42
N ASN A 185 -22.37 -20.44 15.27
CA ASN A 185 -22.88 -19.54 16.28
C ASN A 185 -24.40 -19.46 16.30
N PHE A 186 -25.12 -20.07 15.35
CA PHE A 186 -26.57 -20.10 15.37
C PHE A 186 -27.06 -21.42 15.99
N ASP A 187 -27.74 -21.31 17.13
CA ASP A 187 -28.37 -22.46 17.78
C ASP A 187 -29.79 -22.66 17.22
N VAL A 188 -29.98 -23.76 16.49
CA VAL A 188 -31.26 -24.12 15.87
C VAL A 188 -32.35 -24.45 16.90
N ALA A 189 -31.98 -24.99 18.07
CA ALA A 189 -32.93 -25.39 19.10
C ALA A 189 -33.50 -24.18 19.84
N THR A 190 -32.66 -23.17 20.09
CA THR A 190 -33.06 -21.94 20.79
C THR A 190 -33.43 -20.80 19.84
N GLY A 191 -33.05 -20.89 18.56
CA GLY A 191 -33.32 -19.89 17.53
C GLY A 191 -32.56 -18.58 17.72
N ILE A 192 -31.44 -18.60 18.45
CA ILE A 192 -30.66 -17.41 18.79
C ILE A 192 -29.19 -17.59 18.40
N TYR A 193 -28.51 -16.46 18.18
CA TYR A 193 -27.06 -16.45 18.01
C TYR A 193 -26.35 -16.51 19.37
N ALA A 194 -25.30 -17.31 19.46
CA ALA A 194 -24.36 -17.30 20.56
C ALA A 194 -23.17 -16.41 20.21
N THR A 195 -22.73 -15.62 21.18
CA THR A 195 -21.46 -14.89 21.09
C THR A 195 -20.33 -15.87 20.81
N PRO A 196 -19.41 -15.56 19.87
CA PRO A 196 -18.27 -16.43 19.61
C PRO A 196 -17.50 -16.72 20.90
N ALA A 197 -17.13 -17.99 21.08
CA ALA A 197 -16.30 -18.38 22.20
C ALA A 197 -14.92 -17.69 22.12
N GLU A 198 -14.23 -17.59 23.26
CA GLU A 198 -12.98 -16.85 23.38
C GLU A 198 -11.88 -17.43 22.46
N ASP A 199 -11.82 -18.76 22.33
CA ASP A 199 -10.95 -19.50 21.41
C ASP A 199 -11.31 -19.36 19.93
N ASP A 200 -12.51 -18.85 19.62
CA ASP A 200 -12.97 -18.57 18.26
C ASP A 200 -12.87 -17.07 17.89
N SER A 201 -12.30 -16.26 18.80
CA SER A 201 -12.26 -14.79 18.74
C SER A 201 -10.84 -14.20 18.67
N ASP A 202 -9.78 -15.02 18.59
CA ASP A 202 -8.39 -14.54 18.49
C ASP A 202 -8.18 -13.55 17.34
N TRP A 203 -8.84 -13.79 16.20
CA TRP A 203 -8.80 -12.91 15.03
C TRP A 203 -9.44 -11.54 15.32
N SER A 204 -10.53 -11.50 16.08
CA SER A 204 -11.25 -10.26 16.36
C SER A 204 -10.48 -9.40 17.35
N GLN A 205 -9.86 -10.03 18.35
CA GLN A 205 -8.96 -9.34 19.29
C GLN A 205 -7.72 -8.79 18.58
N THR A 206 -7.12 -9.57 17.66
CA THR A 206 -5.97 -9.12 16.85
C THR A 206 -6.32 -7.88 16.05
N ILE A 207 -7.44 -7.91 15.32
CA ILE A 207 -7.91 -6.75 14.55
C ILE A 207 -8.22 -5.56 15.46
N GLN A 208 -8.89 -5.81 16.59
CA GLN A 208 -9.29 -4.75 17.49
C GLN A 208 -8.07 -4.05 18.10
N ASN A 209 -7.04 -4.79 18.49
CA ASN A 209 -5.77 -4.23 18.98
C ASN A 209 -5.13 -3.33 17.92
N ASN A 210 -4.99 -3.82 16.69
CA ASN A 210 -4.42 -3.06 15.58
C ASN A 210 -5.24 -1.79 15.29
N TYR A 211 -6.57 -1.89 15.37
CA TYR A 211 -7.47 -0.77 15.16
C TYR A 211 -7.34 0.30 16.26
N GLN A 212 -7.14 -0.10 17.52
CA GLN A 212 -6.87 0.85 18.60
C GLN A 212 -5.54 1.60 18.39
N GLU A 213 -4.49 0.91 17.92
CA GLU A 213 -3.24 1.57 17.57
C GLU A 213 -3.41 2.55 16.40
N TYR A 214 -4.13 2.15 15.34
CA TYR A 214 -4.51 3.05 14.25
C TYR A 214 -5.21 4.32 14.76
N LEU A 215 -6.20 4.18 15.65
CA LEU A 215 -6.91 5.33 16.21
C LEU A 215 -6.00 6.27 17.02
N LYS A 216 -4.97 5.75 17.70
CA LYS A 216 -3.99 6.57 18.43
C LYS A 216 -3.16 7.39 17.45
N VAL A 217 -2.62 6.76 16.40
CA VAL A 217 -1.81 7.43 15.38
C VAL A 217 -2.61 8.50 14.66
N THR A 218 -3.83 8.17 14.20
CA THR A 218 -4.70 9.10 13.47
C THR A 218 -5.14 10.29 14.33
N LYS A 219 -5.49 10.07 15.61
CA LYS A 219 -5.81 11.17 16.55
C LYS A 219 -4.61 12.06 16.83
N THR A 220 -3.40 11.50 16.87
CA THR A 220 -2.16 12.26 17.10
C THR A 220 -1.76 13.07 15.86
N GLY A 221 -1.94 12.51 14.66
CA GLY A 221 -1.73 13.21 13.38
C GLY A 221 -2.71 14.36 13.13
N LEU A 222 -3.97 14.23 13.56
CA LEU A 222 -4.98 15.31 13.55
C LEU A 222 -4.59 16.51 14.45
N LEU A 223 -3.81 16.28 15.51
CA LEU A 223 -3.30 17.34 16.39
C LEU A 223 -2.00 17.97 15.88
N ALA A 224 -1.23 17.25 15.05
CA ALA A 224 0.08 17.68 14.54
C ALA A 224 0.05 18.34 13.14
N GLY A 225 -1.08 18.28 12.43
CA GLY A 225 -1.28 18.89 11.12
C GLY A 225 -0.72 18.03 9.97
N GLY A 226 -1.58 17.63 9.04
CA GLY A 226 -1.14 17.10 7.74
C GLY A 226 -2.00 16.03 7.06
N TYR A 227 -2.90 15.34 7.77
CA TYR A 227 -3.85 14.40 7.14
C TYR A 227 -5.24 14.58 7.74
N ALA A 228 -6.12 15.27 7.02
CA ALA A 228 -7.53 15.33 7.33
C ALA A 228 -8.20 14.03 6.84
N SER A 229 -8.14 12.98 7.67
CA SER A 229 -8.92 11.77 7.41
C SER A 229 -10.41 12.02 7.66
N THR A 230 -11.24 11.25 6.97
CA THR A 230 -12.71 11.32 6.90
C THR A 230 -13.46 11.13 8.23
N LEU A 231 -12.75 10.96 9.35
CA LEU A 231 -13.28 11.07 10.71
C LEU A 231 -13.99 12.41 10.99
N ASN A 232 -13.61 13.48 10.29
CA ASN A 232 -14.27 14.77 10.42
C ASN A 232 -15.67 14.83 9.75
N VAL A 233 -15.95 13.97 8.78
CA VAL A 233 -17.26 13.96 8.09
C VAL A 233 -18.31 13.26 8.96
N LEU A 234 -17.98 12.10 9.52
CA LEU A 234 -18.90 11.35 10.39
C LEU A 234 -19.14 12.05 11.73
N ARG A 235 -18.12 12.72 12.30
CA ARG A 235 -18.31 13.51 13.51
C ARG A 235 -19.17 14.76 13.27
N ALA A 236 -19.07 15.38 12.10
CA ALA A 236 -19.92 16.53 11.75
C ALA A 236 -21.39 16.12 11.59
N GLU A 237 -21.67 14.96 11.01
CA GLU A 237 -23.04 14.45 10.83
C GLU A 237 -23.67 13.95 12.14
N THR A 238 -22.89 13.35 13.03
CA THR A 238 -23.36 12.91 14.35
C THR A 238 -23.68 14.10 15.26
N VAL A 239 -22.86 15.16 15.22
CA VAL A 239 -23.10 16.41 15.98
C VAL A 239 -24.26 17.21 15.39
N ALA A 240 -24.47 17.18 14.07
CA ALA A 240 -25.61 17.82 13.43
C ALA A 240 -26.94 17.10 13.75
N SER A 241 -26.92 15.78 13.86
CA SER A 241 -28.11 14.97 14.20
C SER A 241 -28.49 15.06 15.68
N SER A 242 -27.51 15.19 16.59
CA SER A 242 -27.76 15.41 18.03
C SER A 242 -28.32 16.79 18.37
N LYS A 243 -28.25 17.78 17.47
CA LYS A 243 -28.82 19.13 17.68
C LYS A 243 -30.24 19.28 17.13
N LYS A 244 -30.81 18.24 16.49
CA LYS A 244 -32.15 18.26 15.89
C LYS A 244 -33.20 17.45 16.66
N ASN A 245 -32.86 16.88 17.82
CA ASN A 245 -33.80 16.25 18.76
C ASN A 245 -33.83 17.02 20.08
#